data_AF-A0A1B6JWG7-F1
#
_entry.id   AF-A0A1B6JWG7-F1
#
_cell.length_a   1.000
_cell.length_b   1.000
_cell.length_c   1.000
_cell.angle_alpha   90.00
_cell.angle_beta   90.00
_cell.angle_gamma   90.00
#
_symmetry.space_group_name_H-M   'P 1'
#
loop_
_entity.id
_entity.type
_entity.pdbx_description
1 polymer ?
#
loop_
_entity_poly.entity_id
_entity_poly.type
_entity_poly.pdbx_seq_one_letter_code
_entity_poly.pdbx_strand_id
1 'polypeptide(L)'
;GRVSCYGTSIFLKKLYGTGYHILISKDVAKPETAITTLMESHLNEPKLKSNLPTQLTYNVSSCDAPKFSSLFEALETRKDHLGITGISVACTTMEDVFLRVAEGGLPFDVKAIPAEVLLNTGPPVNTKVRLEGWQLTLQQMKALNIKKMLVFFRTWLSSLIFGLMPLLSLMLVLGGGLWVEDDRTDGSFEMNLGL
;
A
#
# COMPACT_ATOMS: atom_id res chain seq x y z
N GLY A 1 24.40 10.84 -15.57
CA GLY A 1 23.91 10.09 -14.40
C GLY A 1 24.14 8.62 -14.63
N ARG A 2 24.55 7.87 -13.60
CA ARG A 2 24.72 6.41 -13.65
C ARG A 2 23.77 5.79 -12.62
N VAL A 3 23.16 4.66 -12.95
CA VAL A 3 22.33 3.90 -12.00
C VAL A 3 23.24 3.22 -10.99
N SER A 4 23.07 3.54 -9.70
CA SER A 4 23.89 2.97 -8.62
C SER A 4 23.38 1.61 -8.13
N CYS A 5 22.07 1.34 -8.18
CA CYS A 5 21.46 0.08 -7.76
C CYS A 5 20.06 -0.12 -8.39
N TYR A 6 19.61 -1.37 -8.54
CA TYR A 6 18.28 -1.72 -9.06
C TYR A 6 17.75 -3.01 -8.42
N GLY A 7 16.44 -3.17 -8.34
CA GLY A 7 15.78 -4.35 -7.76
C GLY A 7 14.40 -4.04 -7.19
N THR A 8 13.74 -5.04 -6.60
CA THR A 8 12.51 -4.80 -5.84
C THR A 8 12.83 -4.05 -4.55
N SER A 9 11.85 -3.29 -4.03
CA SER A 9 12.05 -2.53 -2.78
C SER A 9 12.46 -3.43 -1.62
N ILE A 10 11.93 -4.66 -1.54
CA ILE A 10 12.28 -5.63 -0.51
C ILE A 10 13.73 -6.12 -0.65
N PHE A 11 14.18 -6.36 -1.88
CA PHE A 11 15.54 -6.79 -2.18
C PHE A 11 16.54 -5.70 -1.82
N LEU A 12 16.28 -4.47 -2.25
CA LEU A 12 17.14 -3.33 -1.96
C LEU A 12 17.20 -3.04 -0.45
N LYS A 13 16.06 -3.14 0.24
CA LYS A 13 16.01 -3.02 1.70
C LYS A 13 16.75 -4.12 2.44
N LYS A 14 16.99 -5.29 1.85
CA LYS A 14 17.83 -6.34 2.46
C LYS A 14 19.29 -6.21 2.10
N LEU A 15 19.55 -5.75 0.89
CA LEU A 15 20.88 -5.58 0.32
C LEU A 15 21.62 -4.40 0.96
N TYR A 16 20.93 -3.27 1.15
CA TYR A 16 21.50 -2.03 1.70
C TYR A 16 20.99 -1.73 3.11
N GLY A 17 19.80 -2.24 3.43
CA GLY A 17 19.20 -2.17 4.75
C GLY A 17 19.52 -3.41 5.57
N THR A 18 20.39 -3.24 6.53
CA THR A 18 20.32 -3.91 7.84
C THR A 18 18.88 -3.91 8.36
N GLY A 19 18.13 -4.96 8.03
CA GLY A 19 16.67 -4.93 7.95
C GLY A 19 15.86 -4.33 9.11
N TYR A 20 16.44 -4.22 10.32
CA TYR A 20 15.80 -3.57 11.46
C TYR A 20 16.72 -2.58 12.19
N HIS A 21 16.12 -1.49 12.67
CA HIS A 21 16.70 -0.55 13.61
C HIS A 21 16.07 -0.77 14.98
N ILE A 22 16.88 -1.16 15.97
CA ILE A 22 16.44 -1.27 17.36
C ILE A 22 16.83 0.01 18.09
N LEU A 23 15.84 0.66 18.67
CA LEU A 23 15.96 1.86 19.47
C LEU A 23 15.79 1.51 20.94
N ILE A 24 16.74 1.91 21.77
CA ILE A 24 16.67 1.72 23.22
C ILE A 24 16.75 3.10 23.86
N SER A 25 15.66 3.51 24.52
CA SER A 25 15.66 4.67 25.40
C SER A 25 16.19 4.26 26.76
N LYS A 26 17.15 5.01 27.30
CA LYS A 26 17.82 4.73 28.57
C LYS A 26 17.92 5.98 29.44
N ASP A 27 18.11 5.75 30.73
CA ASP A 27 18.52 6.79 31.67
C ASP A 27 20.00 7.16 31.43
N VAL A 28 20.31 8.45 31.58
CA VAL A 28 21.66 9.01 31.44
C VAL A 28 22.59 8.48 32.53
N ALA A 29 22.06 8.14 33.71
CA ALA A 29 22.86 7.72 34.85
C ALA A 29 23.50 6.33 34.69
N LYS A 30 23.04 5.51 33.73
CA LYS A 30 23.47 4.11 33.61
C LYS A 30 24.41 3.84 32.44
N PRO A 31 25.40 2.95 32.63
CA PRO A 31 26.37 2.62 31.59
C PRO A 31 25.71 1.84 30.45
N GLU A 32 25.96 2.29 29.23
CA GLU A 32 25.47 1.67 27.98
C GLU A 32 26.17 0.35 27.64
N THR A 33 27.35 0.10 28.22
CA THR A 33 28.18 -1.09 27.96
C THR A 33 27.40 -2.36 28.22
N ALA A 34 26.64 -2.43 29.30
CA ALA A 34 25.82 -3.59 29.65
C ALA A 34 24.73 -3.88 28.60
N ILE A 35 24.17 -2.85 27.98
CA ILE A 35 23.15 -2.97 26.92
C ILE A 35 23.81 -3.49 25.64
N THR A 36 24.95 -2.91 25.26
CA THR A 36 25.72 -3.34 24.08
C THR A 36 26.18 -4.79 24.21
N THR A 37 26.71 -5.20 25.37
CA THR A 37 27.13 -6.59 25.60
C THR A 37 25.95 -7.56 25.53
N LEU A 38 24.77 -7.17 26.04
CA LEU A 38 23.58 -8.00 25.93
C LEU A 38 23.13 -8.14 24.47
N MET A 39 23.17 -7.05 23.68
CA MET A 39 22.92 -7.10 22.23
C MET A 39 23.88 -8.05 21.52
N GLU A 40 25.19 -7.92 21.75
CA GLU A 40 26.23 -8.74 21.13
C GLU A 40 26.15 -10.21 21.54
N SER A 41 25.64 -10.53 22.73
CA SER A 41 25.45 -11.93 23.14
C SER A 41 24.29 -12.65 22.43
N HIS A 42 23.28 -11.92 21.97
CA HIS A 42 22.09 -12.50 21.33
C HIS A 42 22.10 -12.36 19.80
N LEU A 43 22.78 -11.34 19.28
CA LEU A 43 22.81 -11.01 17.86
C LEU A 43 24.21 -11.28 17.30
N ASN A 44 24.29 -11.72 16.04
CA ASN A 44 25.59 -12.09 15.47
C ASN A 44 26.46 -10.86 15.17
N GLU A 45 25.88 -9.73 14.75
CA GLU A 45 26.60 -8.48 14.46
C GLU A 45 25.72 -7.22 14.64
N PRO A 46 25.37 -6.80 15.87
CA PRO A 46 24.64 -5.55 16.08
C PRO A 46 25.56 -4.34 15.85
N LYS A 47 25.30 -3.55 14.81
CA LYS A 47 26.10 -2.34 14.53
C LYS A 47 25.49 -1.13 15.23
N LEU A 48 26.21 -0.53 16.17
CA LEU A 48 25.78 0.72 16.81
C LEU A 48 25.82 1.86 15.77
N LYS A 49 24.65 2.38 15.39
CA LYS A 49 24.50 3.48 14.42
C LYS A 49 24.58 4.84 15.10
N SER A 50 24.01 4.96 16.28
CA SER A 50 23.95 6.22 17.02
C SER A 50 23.96 5.96 18.51
N ASN A 51 24.76 6.75 19.22
CA ASN A 51 24.89 6.73 20.66
C ASN A 51 24.57 8.11 21.22
N LEU A 52 23.39 8.25 21.81
CA LEU A 52 22.97 9.43 22.55
C LEU A 52 22.85 9.07 24.05
N PRO A 53 23.04 10.05 24.95
CA PRO A 53 22.96 9.82 26.40
C PRO A 53 21.67 9.14 26.86
N THR A 54 20.55 9.49 26.23
CA THR A 54 19.21 8.98 26.52
C THR A 54 18.74 7.89 25.56
N GLN A 55 19.50 7.60 24.49
CA GLN A 55 19.03 6.75 23.42
C GLN A 55 20.16 6.06 22.64
N LEU A 56 20.03 4.76 22.43
CA LEU A 56 20.94 3.96 21.61
C LEU A 56 20.19 3.46 20.38
N THR A 57 20.82 3.55 19.21
CA THR A 57 20.27 3.02 17.96
C THR A 57 21.18 1.94 17.42
N TYR A 58 20.69 0.71 17.40
CA TYR A 58 21.38 -0.44 16.83
C TYR A 58 20.80 -0.80 15.48
N ASN A 59 21.68 -1.30 14.65
CA ASN A 59 21.38 -1.69 13.31
C ASN A 59 21.59 -3.19 13.17
N VAL A 60 20.52 -3.92 12.87
CA VAL A 60 20.46 -5.37 13.01
C VAL A 60 20.01 -6.00 11.71
N SER A 61 20.65 -7.11 11.35
CA SER A 61 20.32 -7.85 10.14
C SER A 61 18.94 -8.49 10.25
N SER A 62 18.22 -8.58 9.13
CA SER A 62 16.96 -9.33 9.07
C SER A 62 17.12 -10.82 9.40
N CYS A 63 18.34 -11.38 9.30
CA CYS A 63 18.63 -12.77 9.64
C CYS A 63 18.51 -13.04 11.15
N ASP A 64 18.68 -12.02 11.99
CA ASP A 64 18.56 -12.15 13.45
C ASP A 64 17.11 -11.94 13.95
N ALA A 65 16.15 -11.67 13.07
CA ALA A 65 14.75 -11.48 13.43
C ALA A 65 14.16 -12.61 14.30
N PRO A 66 14.48 -13.91 14.07
CA PRO A 66 14.02 -14.99 14.95
C PRO A 66 14.54 -14.88 16.40
N LYS A 67 15.70 -14.25 16.61
CA LYS A 67 16.32 -14.08 17.93
C LYS A 67 15.77 -12.88 18.70
N PHE A 68 14.95 -12.05 18.06
CA PHE A 68 14.38 -10.85 18.68
C PHE A 68 13.50 -11.19 19.89
N SER A 69 12.79 -12.32 19.85
CA SER A 69 11.97 -12.76 20.99
C SER A 69 12.82 -12.94 22.25
N SER A 70 13.88 -13.75 22.17
CA SER A 70 14.79 -13.97 23.31
C SER A 70 15.53 -12.71 23.73
N LEU A 71 15.89 -11.85 22.77
CA LEU A 71 16.57 -10.58 23.05
C LEU A 71 15.67 -9.62 23.84
N PHE A 72 14.42 -9.42 23.40
CA PHE A 72 13.50 -8.50 24.08
C PHE A 72 13.09 -9.04 25.44
N GLU A 73 12.94 -10.35 25.59
CA GLU A 73 12.73 -10.98 26.90
C GLU A 73 13.90 -10.71 27.86
N ALA A 74 15.14 -10.88 27.39
CA ALA A 74 16.33 -10.61 28.20
C ALA A 74 16.48 -9.12 28.56
N LEU A 75 16.15 -8.22 27.64
CA LEU A 75 16.16 -6.77 27.88
C LEU A 75 15.08 -6.35 28.87
N GLU A 76 13.86 -6.88 28.75
CA GLU A 76 12.76 -6.52 29.64
C GLU A 76 12.98 -7.08 31.05
N THR A 77 13.51 -8.31 31.16
CA THR A 77 13.86 -8.92 32.46
C THR A 77 14.93 -8.12 33.21
N ARG A 78 15.86 -7.50 32.49
CA ARG A 78 16.98 -6.72 33.07
C ARG A 78 16.77 -5.22 32.96
N LYS A 79 15.57 -4.76 32.58
CA LYS A 79 15.24 -3.36 32.29
C LYS A 79 15.60 -2.42 33.42
N ASP A 80 15.20 -2.77 34.64
CA ASP A 80 15.46 -1.96 35.82
C ASP A 80 16.95 -1.87 36.11
N HIS A 81 17.70 -2.96 35.96
CA HIS A 81 19.15 -2.98 36.16
C HIS A 81 19.86 -2.14 35.09
N LEU A 82 19.45 -2.28 33.83
CA LEU A 82 20.03 -1.58 32.67
C LEU A 82 19.57 -0.12 32.55
N GLY A 83 18.52 0.29 33.26
CA GLY A 83 17.97 1.65 33.19
C GLY A 83 17.29 1.94 31.87
N ILE A 84 16.67 0.93 31.26
CA ILE A 84 15.96 1.06 29.99
C ILE A 84 14.57 1.63 30.27
N THR A 85 14.25 2.76 29.64
CA THR A 85 12.92 3.40 29.75
C THR A 85 11.99 2.93 28.64
N GLY A 86 12.52 2.54 27.48
CA GLY A 86 11.72 2.07 26.36
C GLY A 86 12.55 1.34 25.31
N ILE A 87 11.89 0.46 24.56
CA ILE A 87 12.48 -0.28 23.44
C ILE A 87 11.52 -0.16 22.26
N SER A 88 12.04 0.21 21.09
CA SER A 88 11.28 0.32 19.85
C SER A 88 12.03 -0.36 18.72
N VAL A 89 11.30 -0.91 17.76
CA VAL A 89 11.88 -1.56 16.58
C VAL A 89 11.26 -0.96 15.33
N ALA A 90 12.10 -0.51 14.40
CA ALA A 90 11.67 -0.01 13.11
C ALA A 90 12.26 -0.86 11.99
N CYS A 91 11.49 -1.09 10.92
CA CYS A 91 12.01 -1.72 9.71
C CYS A 91 12.75 -0.66 8.88
N THR A 92 13.79 -1.07 8.16
CA THR A 92 14.42 -0.17 7.17
C THR A 92 13.43 0.23 6.09
N THR A 93 13.49 1.49 5.66
CA THR A 93 12.64 2.02 4.57
C THR A 93 13.41 2.20 3.26
N MET A 94 12.71 2.55 2.18
CA MET A 94 13.39 2.84 0.90
C MET A 94 14.18 4.15 0.96
N GLU A 95 13.77 5.08 1.81
CA GLU A 95 14.49 6.32 2.09
C GLU A 95 15.84 6.03 2.75
N ASP A 96 15.90 5.10 3.71
CA ASP A 96 17.17 4.65 4.30
C ASP A 96 18.12 4.05 3.26
N VAL A 97 17.59 3.22 2.35
CA VAL A 97 18.35 2.64 1.23
C VAL A 97 18.88 3.74 0.32
N PHE A 98 18.05 4.73 -0.01
CA PHE A 98 18.44 5.84 -0.85
C PHE A 98 19.58 6.65 -0.23
N LEU A 99 19.46 7.00 1.07
CA LEU A 99 20.50 7.71 1.81
C LEU A 99 21.80 6.90 1.85
N ARG A 100 21.71 5.59 2.16
CA ARG A 100 22.87 4.69 2.19
C ARG A 100 23.63 4.65 0.87
N VAL A 101 22.90 4.58 -0.25
CA VAL A 101 23.48 4.56 -1.60
C VAL A 101 24.06 5.93 -1.96
N ALA A 102 23.40 7.02 -1.56
CA ALA A 102 23.89 8.38 -1.76
C ALA A 102 25.20 8.66 -0.99
N GLU A 103 25.36 8.07 0.19
CA GLU A 103 26.58 8.12 1.01
C GLU A 103 27.71 7.20 0.50
N GLY A 104 27.49 6.47 -0.60
CA GLY A 104 28.48 5.52 -1.15
C GLY A 104 28.56 4.20 -0.37
N GLY A 105 27.55 3.88 0.43
CA GLY A 105 27.47 2.63 1.16
C GLY A 105 27.45 1.42 0.22
N LEU A 106 28.36 0.48 0.46
CA LEU A 106 28.38 -0.79 -0.25
C LEU A 106 27.22 -1.70 0.18
N PRO A 107 26.72 -2.54 -0.73
CA PRO A 107 25.79 -3.60 -0.36
C PRO A 107 26.42 -4.52 0.68
N PHE A 108 25.61 -5.05 1.59
CA PHE A 108 26.03 -6.10 2.51
C PHE A 108 26.35 -7.39 1.75
N ASP A 109 27.21 -8.24 2.31
CA ASP A 109 27.62 -9.48 1.64
C ASP A 109 26.41 -10.37 1.39
N VAL A 110 26.03 -10.47 0.12
CA VAL A 110 24.88 -11.22 -0.37
C VAL A 110 25.02 -12.71 -0.04
N LYS A 111 26.24 -13.23 0.13
CA LYS A 111 26.48 -14.62 0.52
C LYS A 111 26.07 -14.92 1.97
N ALA A 112 26.09 -13.93 2.84
CA ALA A 112 25.68 -14.08 4.24
C ALA A 112 24.16 -14.01 4.42
N ILE A 113 23.43 -13.56 3.40
CA ILE A 113 21.98 -13.47 3.42
C ILE A 113 21.45 -14.81 2.85
N PRO A 114 20.77 -15.64 3.66
CA PRO A 114 20.23 -16.90 3.16
C PRO A 114 19.31 -16.65 1.96
N ALA A 115 19.45 -17.46 0.90
CA ALA A 115 18.62 -17.32 -0.31
C ALA A 115 17.12 -17.43 0.02
N GLU A 116 16.78 -18.26 1.01
CA GLU A 116 15.46 -18.36 1.63
C GLU A 116 15.00 -17.04 2.26
N VAL A 117 15.88 -16.23 2.85
CA VAL A 117 15.51 -14.90 3.36
C VAL A 117 15.27 -13.95 2.20
N LEU A 118 16.08 -13.97 1.14
CA LEU A 118 15.83 -13.14 -0.06
C LEU A 118 14.53 -13.54 -0.79
N LEU A 119 14.15 -14.82 -0.75
CA LEU A 119 12.97 -15.38 -1.41
C LEU A 119 11.70 -15.36 -0.53
N ASN A 120 11.82 -15.49 0.80
CA ASN A 120 10.68 -15.66 1.74
C ASN A 120 10.30 -14.38 2.49
N THR A 121 10.44 -13.21 1.88
CA THR A 121 10.03 -11.97 2.56
C THR A 121 8.51 -11.79 2.50
N GLY A 122 7.83 -12.34 3.51
CA GLY A 122 6.39 -12.22 3.75
C GLY A 122 5.55 -13.22 2.95
N PRO A 123 4.29 -13.51 3.36
CA PRO A 123 3.34 -14.17 2.46
C PRO A 123 3.42 -13.43 1.13
N PRO A 124 3.20 -14.09 -0.02
CA PRO A 124 3.31 -13.43 -1.30
C PRO A 124 2.66 -12.06 -1.12
N VAL A 125 3.45 -10.98 -1.32
CA VAL A 125 2.84 -9.77 -1.85
C VAL A 125 1.86 -10.33 -2.85
N ASN A 126 0.61 -9.87 -2.88
CA ASN A 126 -0.22 -10.25 -4.01
C ASN A 126 0.44 -9.68 -5.31
N THR A 127 1.67 -10.05 -5.71
CA THR A 127 1.86 -11.02 -6.80
C THR A 127 0.86 -12.15 -6.61
N LYS A 128 -0.42 -11.79 -6.72
CA LYS A 128 -1.44 -12.56 -7.38
C LYS A 128 -0.67 -13.24 -8.48
N VAL A 129 -0.46 -14.56 -8.34
CA VAL A 129 0.20 -15.39 -9.34
C VAL A 129 -0.20 -14.78 -10.66
N ARG A 130 0.76 -14.32 -11.47
CA ARG A 130 0.44 -13.73 -12.76
C ARG A 130 -0.34 -14.83 -13.46
N LEU A 131 -1.66 -14.72 -13.41
CA LEU A 131 -2.54 -15.65 -14.09
C LEU A 131 -2.08 -15.46 -15.53
N GLU A 132 -1.76 -16.53 -16.25
CA GLU A 132 -1.43 -16.39 -17.67
C GLU A 132 -2.65 -16.88 -18.45
N GLY A 133 -3.00 -16.16 -19.52
CA GLY A 133 -4.13 -16.50 -20.37
C GLY A 133 -5.49 -15.92 -19.94
N TRP A 134 -6.57 -16.67 -20.21
CA TRP A 134 -7.97 -16.21 -20.15
C TRP A 134 -8.47 -15.80 -18.76
N GLN A 135 -7.79 -16.26 -17.72
CA GLN A 135 -8.14 -15.91 -16.35
C GLN A 135 -7.75 -14.45 -16.01
N LEU A 136 -6.74 -13.88 -16.68
CA LEU A 136 -6.42 -12.45 -16.57
C LEU A 136 -7.49 -11.59 -17.22
N THR A 137 -7.89 -11.95 -18.45
CA THR A 137 -8.83 -11.14 -19.21
C THR A 137 -10.17 -11.08 -18.48
N LEU A 138 -10.64 -12.18 -17.89
CA LEU A 138 -11.84 -12.18 -17.05
C LEU A 138 -11.72 -11.32 -15.78
N GLN A 139 -10.57 -11.36 -15.10
CA GLN A 139 -10.37 -10.52 -13.91
C GLN A 139 -10.24 -9.04 -14.25
N GLN A 140 -9.55 -8.71 -15.35
CA GLN A 140 -9.46 -7.34 -15.87
C GLN A 140 -10.83 -6.85 -16.31
N MET A 141 -11.63 -7.69 -16.98
CA MET A 141 -13.01 -7.38 -17.36
C MET A 141 -13.89 -7.17 -16.14
N LYS A 142 -13.78 -7.98 -15.08
CA LYS A 142 -14.51 -7.76 -13.81
C LYS A 142 -14.10 -6.44 -13.16
N ALA A 143 -12.82 -6.14 -13.07
CA ALA A 143 -12.33 -4.89 -12.48
C ALA A 143 -12.76 -3.65 -13.29
N LEU A 144 -12.68 -3.72 -14.61
CA LEU A 144 -13.15 -2.65 -15.50
C LEU A 144 -14.66 -2.45 -15.40
N ASN A 145 -15.45 -3.53 -15.28
CA ASN A 145 -16.89 -3.43 -15.08
C ASN A 145 -17.25 -2.89 -13.70
N ILE A 146 -16.56 -3.26 -12.62
CA ILE A 146 -16.78 -2.67 -11.30
C ILE A 146 -16.44 -1.18 -11.32
N LYS A 147 -15.31 -0.80 -11.92
CA LYS A 147 -14.92 0.61 -12.08
C LYS A 147 -15.95 1.39 -12.91
N LYS A 148 -16.42 0.81 -14.02
CA LYS A 148 -17.47 1.40 -14.86
C LYS A 148 -18.81 1.49 -14.12
N MET A 149 -19.19 0.48 -13.34
CA MET A 149 -20.42 0.46 -12.54
C MET A 149 -20.41 1.48 -11.41
N LEU A 150 -19.25 1.68 -10.76
CA LEU A 150 -19.11 2.65 -9.68
C LEU A 150 -19.16 4.09 -10.22
N VAL A 151 -18.57 4.33 -11.39
CA VAL A 151 -18.72 5.61 -12.10
C VAL A 151 -20.15 5.79 -12.60
N PHE A 152 -20.78 4.73 -13.13
CA PHE A 152 -22.17 4.74 -13.61
C PHE A 152 -23.17 5.09 -12.50
N PHE A 153 -23.02 4.51 -11.30
CA PHE A 153 -23.85 4.88 -10.15
C PHE A 153 -23.57 6.30 -9.66
N ARG A 154 -22.31 6.76 -9.72
CA ARG A 154 -21.92 8.10 -9.26
C ARG A 154 -22.36 9.22 -10.21
N THR A 155 -22.49 8.95 -11.50
CA THR A 155 -22.98 9.91 -12.51
C THR A 155 -24.37 9.55 -13.04
N TRP A 156 -25.11 8.68 -12.33
CA TRP A 156 -26.36 8.05 -12.81
C TRP A 156 -27.41 9.06 -13.27
N LEU A 157 -27.52 10.20 -12.58
CA LEU A 157 -28.46 11.26 -12.94
C LEU A 157 -28.21 11.81 -14.36
N SER A 158 -26.95 12.03 -14.74
CA SER A 158 -26.60 12.53 -16.08
C SER A 158 -26.89 11.48 -17.16
N SER A 159 -26.53 10.22 -16.93
CA SER A 159 -26.78 9.14 -17.89
C SER A 159 -28.28 8.84 -18.06
N LEU A 160 -29.08 9.00 -17.01
CA LEU A 160 -30.54 8.83 -17.06
C LEU A 160 -31.21 9.95 -17.89
N ILE A 161 -30.74 11.19 -17.75
CA ILE A 161 -31.24 12.33 -18.54
C ILE A 161 -31.06 12.09 -20.05
N PHE A 162 -29.87 11.64 -20.48
CA PHE A 162 -29.62 11.33 -21.89
C PHE A 162 -30.49 10.17 -22.41
N GLY A 163 -30.84 9.20 -21.57
CA GLY A 163 -31.73 8.09 -21.94
C GLY A 163 -33.21 8.48 -22.01
N LEU A 164 -33.67 9.40 -21.17
CA LEU A 164 -35.06 9.85 -21.15
C LEU A 164 -35.37 10.91 -22.22
N MET A 165 -34.38 11.69 -22.66
CA MET A 165 -34.55 12.72 -23.68
C MET A 165 -35.21 12.22 -25.00
N PRO A 166 -34.76 11.10 -25.63
CA PRO A 166 -35.40 10.58 -26.83
C PRO A 166 -36.78 9.96 -26.58
N LEU A 167 -37.06 9.47 -25.36
CA LEU A 167 -38.38 8.92 -25.01
C LEU A 167 -39.40 10.05 -24.82
N LEU A 168 -38.98 11.15 -24.20
CA LEU A 168 -39.81 12.35 -24.04
C LEU A 168 -40.10 12.99 -25.40
N SER A 169 -39.12 13.05 -26.32
CA SER A 169 -39.37 13.58 -27.66
C SER A 169 -40.35 12.71 -28.46
N LEU A 170 -40.25 11.38 -28.35
CA LEU A 170 -41.19 10.46 -28.99
C LEU A 170 -42.61 10.60 -28.40
N MET A 171 -42.73 10.71 -27.07
CA MET A 171 -44.02 10.94 -26.40
C MET A 171 -44.63 12.29 -26.78
N LEU A 172 -43.82 13.35 -26.93
CA LEU A 172 -44.30 14.65 -27.39
C LEU A 172 -44.84 14.57 -28.84
N VAL A 173 -44.14 13.87 -29.73
CA VAL A 173 -44.56 13.72 -31.14
C VAL A 173 -45.84 12.89 -31.26
N LEU A 174 -45.93 11.78 -30.52
CA LEU A 174 -47.12 10.92 -30.53
C LEU A 174 -48.31 11.59 -29.81
N GLY A 175 -48.05 12.27 -28.69
CA GLY A 175 -49.07 13.04 -27.97
C GLY A 175 -49.57 14.24 -28.79
N GLY A 176 -48.67 14.96 -29.45
CA GLY A 176 -49.03 16.04 -30.38
C GLY A 176 -49.85 15.54 -31.57
N GLY A 177 -49.57 14.33 -32.07
CA GLY A 177 -50.39 13.70 -33.11
C GLY A 177 -51.84 13.40 -32.66
N LEU A 178 -52.06 13.09 -31.38
CA LEU A 178 -53.41 12.89 -30.84
C LEU A 178 -54.17 14.21 -30.64
N TRP A 179 -53.49 15.27 -30.20
CA TRP A 179 -54.10 16.60 -30.04
C TRP A 179 -54.44 17.26 -31.38
N VAL A 180 -53.64 17.01 -32.42
CA VAL A 180 -53.85 17.59 -33.77
C VAL A 180 -55.03 16.95 -34.51
N GLU A 181 -55.40 15.70 -34.19
CA GLU A 181 -56.54 15.02 -34.84
C GLU A 181 -57.90 15.46 -34.26
N ASP A 182 -57.94 15.92 -33.00
CA ASP A 182 -59.17 16.40 -32.32
C ASP A 182 -59.65 17.75 -32.90
N ASP A 183 -58.73 18.65 -33.25
CA ASP A 183 -59.03 19.94 -33.88
C ASP A 183 -59.55 19.82 -35.33
N ARG A 184 -59.45 18.65 -35.97
CA ARG A 184 -59.91 18.44 -37.36
C ARG A 184 -61.38 18.01 -37.44
N THR A 185 -61.94 17.44 -36.38
CA THR A 185 -63.31 16.92 -36.38
C THR A 185 -64.39 17.96 -36.04
N ASP A 186 -64.05 19.03 -35.33
CA ASP A 186 -65.03 20.05 -34.91
C ASP A 186 -65.37 21.09 -36.01
N GLY A 187 -64.60 21.15 -37.10
CA GLY A 187 -64.80 22.10 -38.20
C GLY A 187 -65.73 21.65 -39.34
N SER A 188 -66.34 20.45 -39.26
CA SER A 188 -67.02 19.83 -40.42
C SER A 188 -68.52 19.54 -40.27
N PHE A 189 -69.19 20.08 -39.26
CA PHE A 189 -70.62 19.81 -39.03
C PHE A 189 -71.44 21.06 -38.67
N GLU A 190 -71.57 22.03 -39.59
CA GLU A 190 -72.76 22.90 -39.73
C GLU A 190 -72.71 23.68 -41.07
N MET A 191 -72.89 22.98 -42.19
CA MET A 191 -73.44 23.59 -43.41
C MET A 191 -74.29 22.55 -44.12
N ASN A 192 -75.57 22.46 -43.75
CA ASN A 192 -76.73 22.24 -44.63
C ASN A 192 -77.94 21.72 -43.85
N LEU A 193 -78.94 22.57 -43.63
CA LEU A 193 -80.34 22.47 -44.12
C LEU A 193 -81.30 23.17 -43.14
N GLY A 194 -82.09 24.13 -43.64
CA GLY A 194 -83.26 24.60 -42.92
C GLY A 194 -83.87 25.89 -43.45
N LEU A 195 -84.55 25.79 -44.61
CA LEU A 195 -85.53 26.72 -45.20
C LEU A 195 -85.09 28.13 -45.59
#